data_AF-M1A4D1-F1
#
_entry.id   AF-M1A4D1-F1
#
_cell.length_a   1.000
_cell.length_b   1.000
_cell.length_c   1.000
_cell.angle_alpha   90.00
_cell.angle_beta   90.00
_cell.angle_gamma   90.00
#
_symmetry.space_group_name_H-M   'P 1'
#
loop_
_entity.id
_entity.type
_entity.pdbx_description
1 polymer ?
#
loop_
_entity_poly.entity_id
_entity_poly.type
_entity_poly.pdbx_seq_one_letter_code
_entity_poly.pdbx_strand_id
1 'polypeptide(L)'
;MTVSDDTGSTSAITTTTATNTNSNELSAISTEYSKGTLNADDFITLVTYSPSPYDDFRQSMQEMMEARLNDQGKINWEFMEELLFCYLNLNDKKSHKYILSAFVDQIVVLRENSGRIPAISRNVRPLGGELNQRNT
;
A
#
# COMPACT_ATOMS: atom_id res chain seq x y z
N MET A 1 -62.75 13.78 -40.85
CA MET A 1 -61.96 14.11 -39.64
C MET A 1 -60.80 13.15 -39.61
N THR A 2 -59.60 13.67 -39.83
CA THR A 2 -58.33 12.96 -39.87
C THR A 2 -57.55 13.23 -38.58
N VAL A 3 -56.71 12.25 -38.22
CA VAL A 3 -55.65 12.20 -37.18
C VAL A 3 -56.16 12.06 -35.73
N SER A 4 -55.61 11.21 -34.85
CA SER A 4 -54.23 10.73 -34.73
C SER A 4 -54.18 9.38 -33.99
N ASP A 5 -53.31 8.45 -34.42
CA ASP A 5 -52.73 7.44 -33.53
C ASP A 5 -51.21 7.67 -33.49
N ASP A 6 -50.72 7.99 -32.31
CA ASP A 6 -49.33 8.07 -31.91
C ASP A 6 -48.90 6.68 -31.40
N THR A 7 -47.73 6.19 -31.82
CA THR A 7 -46.68 5.65 -30.93
C THR A 7 -45.66 4.81 -31.71
N GLY A 8 -44.38 5.14 -31.52
CA GLY A 8 -43.32 4.13 -31.56
C GLY A 8 -42.19 4.30 -32.58
N SER A 9 -41.45 5.41 -32.55
CA SER A 9 -40.04 5.39 -32.96
C SER A 9 -39.28 6.55 -32.34
N THR A 10 -38.47 6.27 -31.32
CA THR A 10 -37.36 7.15 -30.96
C THR A 10 -36.13 6.33 -30.59
N SER A 11 -35.14 6.51 -31.45
CA SER A 11 -33.71 6.28 -31.37
C SER A 11 -33.11 6.05 -29.98
N ALA A 12 -32.22 5.05 -29.92
CA ALA A 12 -31.28 4.85 -28.83
C ALA A 12 -30.39 6.08 -28.65
N ILE A 13 -30.44 6.67 -27.45
CA ILE A 13 -29.49 7.69 -27.01
C ILE A 13 -28.37 6.98 -26.26
N THR A 14 -27.18 7.05 -26.83
CA THR A 14 -25.93 6.82 -26.11
C THR A 14 -25.68 8.04 -25.23
N THR A 15 -25.75 7.88 -23.90
CA THR A 15 -25.27 8.91 -22.98
C THR A 15 -24.24 8.31 -22.04
N THR A 16 -23.01 8.70 -22.26
CA THR A 16 -21.87 8.60 -21.36
C THR A 16 -22.21 9.33 -20.05
N THR A 17 -22.25 8.61 -18.93
CA THR A 17 -22.19 9.24 -17.60
C THR A 17 -20.79 9.07 -17.05
N ALA A 18 -19.98 10.12 -17.20
CA ALA A 18 -18.86 10.37 -16.33
C ALA A 18 -19.42 10.82 -14.97
N THR A 19 -19.37 9.94 -13.97
CA THR A 19 -19.58 10.34 -12.58
C THR A 19 -18.23 10.75 -12.00
N ASN A 20 -17.91 12.04 -12.17
CA ASN A 20 -17.01 12.74 -11.27
C ASN A 20 -17.73 12.89 -9.93
N THR A 21 -17.37 12.08 -8.94
CA THR A 21 -17.79 12.29 -7.55
C THR A 21 -16.55 12.60 -6.74
N ASN A 22 -16.21 13.89 -6.70
CA ASN A 22 -15.42 14.45 -5.61
C ASN A 22 -16.33 14.47 -4.38
N SER A 23 -16.09 13.58 -3.43
CA SER A 23 -16.66 13.67 -2.09
C SER A 23 -15.61 13.16 -1.11
N ASN A 24 -14.79 14.11 -0.69
CA ASN A 24 -13.84 13.99 0.40
C ASN A 24 -14.66 13.96 1.68
N GLU A 25 -15.05 12.78 2.14
CA GLU A 25 -15.56 12.59 3.50
C GLU A 25 -14.67 11.54 4.17
N LEU A 26 -13.41 11.91 4.39
CA LEU A 26 -12.59 11.29 5.42
C LEU A 26 -13.07 11.87 6.75
N SER A 27 -14.13 11.28 7.29
CA SER A 27 -14.45 11.45 8.69
C SER A 27 -13.26 10.92 9.48
N ALA A 28 -12.55 11.83 10.14
CA ALA A 28 -11.46 11.49 11.03
C ALA A 28 -11.98 10.50 12.07
N ILE A 29 -11.59 9.23 11.94
CA ILE A 29 -11.69 8.27 13.03
C ILE A 29 -10.69 8.76 14.07
N SER A 30 -11.17 9.59 15.00
CA SER A 30 -10.52 9.79 16.28
C SER A 30 -10.54 8.43 16.97
N THR A 31 -9.43 7.70 16.87
CA THR A 31 -9.24 6.43 17.58
C THR A 31 -9.09 6.74 19.06
N GLU A 32 -10.20 6.99 19.75
CA GLU A 32 -10.29 6.70 21.17
C GLU A 32 -10.14 5.19 21.31
N TYR A 33 -8.96 4.75 21.76
CA TYR A 33 -8.72 3.38 22.21
C TYR A 33 -9.47 3.14 23.54
N SER A 34 -10.79 3.24 23.49
CA SER A 34 -11.65 2.61 24.47
C SER A 34 -11.51 1.12 24.22
N LYS A 35 -10.88 0.41 25.16
CA LYS A 35 -10.77 -1.06 25.19
C LYS A 35 -12.18 -1.66 25.40
N GLY A 36 -13.05 -1.50 24.41
CA GLY A 36 -14.34 -2.15 24.30
C GLY A 36 -14.15 -3.43 23.52
N THR A 37 -14.61 -4.55 24.09
CA THR A 37 -14.71 -5.81 23.34
C THR A 37 -15.71 -5.61 22.22
N LEU A 38 -15.26 -5.68 20.97
CA LEU A 38 -16.11 -5.62 19.78
C LEU A 38 -16.67 -7.03 19.50
N ASN A 39 -17.97 -7.13 19.27
CA ASN A 39 -18.63 -8.39 18.91
C ASN A 39 -18.58 -8.60 17.39
N ALA A 40 -18.75 -9.84 16.93
CA ALA A 40 -18.80 -10.15 15.49
C ALA A 40 -19.94 -9.40 14.78
N ASP A 41 -21.03 -9.12 15.49
CA ASP A 41 -22.21 -8.40 14.98
C ASP A 41 -21.96 -6.90 14.79
N ASP A 42 -20.82 -6.38 15.28
CA ASP A 42 -20.44 -4.98 15.14
C ASP A 42 -19.78 -4.68 13.78
N PHE A 43 -19.53 -5.70 12.96
CA PHE A 43 -18.83 -5.57 11.67
C PHE A 43 -19.72 -5.96 10.49
N ILE A 44 -19.67 -5.14 9.43
CA ILE A 44 -20.31 -5.43 8.14
C ILE A 44 -19.19 -5.74 7.14
N THR A 45 -19.22 -6.93 6.55
CA THR A 45 -18.26 -7.33 5.50
C THR A 45 -18.78 -6.94 4.13
N LEU A 46 -18.05 -6.07 3.43
CA LEU A 46 -18.32 -5.73 2.03
C LEU A 46 -17.35 -6.47 1.11
N VAL A 47 -17.87 -7.19 0.13
CA VAL A 47 -17.04 -7.74 -0.95
C VAL A 47 -16.87 -6.65 -2.00
N THR A 48 -15.64 -6.18 -2.18
CA THR A 48 -15.28 -5.20 -3.19
C THR A 48 -14.24 -5.79 -4.13
N TYR A 49 -14.29 -5.39 -5.39
CA TYR A 49 -13.29 -5.76 -6.39
C TYR A 49 -12.46 -4.54 -6.73
N SER A 50 -11.15 -4.67 -6.57
CA SER A 50 -10.22 -3.63 -6.94
C SER A 50 -10.05 -3.54 -8.48
N PRO A 51 -10.04 -2.33 -9.06
CA PRO A 51 -9.60 -2.11 -10.43
C PRO A 51 -8.11 -2.43 -10.65
N SER A 52 -7.29 -2.31 -9.60
CA SER A 52 -5.83 -2.46 -9.61
C SER A 52 -5.36 -3.43 -8.51
N PRO A 53 -5.74 -4.71 -8.57
CA PRO A 53 -5.52 -5.65 -7.46
C PRO A 53 -4.06 -5.80 -7.07
N TYR A 54 -3.13 -5.72 -8.03
CA TYR A 54 -1.71 -5.78 -7.76
C TYR A 54 -1.22 -4.60 -6.91
N ASP A 55 -1.58 -3.36 -7.27
CA ASP A 55 -1.15 -2.16 -6.55
C ASP A 55 -1.71 -2.16 -5.12
N ASP A 56 -2.96 -2.60 -4.95
CA ASP A 56 -3.62 -2.66 -3.65
C ASP A 56 -2.96 -3.71 -2.74
N PHE A 57 -2.65 -4.90 -3.25
CA PHE A 57 -1.92 -5.90 -2.47
C PHE A 57 -0.51 -5.42 -2.12
N ARG A 58 0.18 -4.76 -3.05
CA ARG A 58 1.53 -4.22 -2.80
C ARG A 58 1.51 -3.18 -1.69
N GLN A 59 0.56 -2.25 -1.74
CA GLN A 59 0.38 -1.22 -0.72
C GLN A 59 0.03 -1.82 0.65
N SER A 60 -0.94 -2.73 0.68
CA SER A 60 -1.39 -3.37 1.92
C SER A 60 -0.30 -4.22 2.60
N MET A 61 0.51 -4.93 1.81
CA MET A 61 1.68 -5.63 2.35
C MET A 61 2.72 -4.66 2.94
N GLN A 62 2.97 -3.54 2.27
CA GLN A 62 3.91 -2.53 2.74
C GLN A 62 3.49 -1.95 4.08
N GLU A 63 2.23 -1.53 4.20
CA GLU A 63 1.69 -0.95 5.44
C GLU A 63 1.79 -1.93 6.62
N MET A 64 1.49 -3.21 6.40
CA MET A 64 1.61 -4.23 7.44
C MET A 64 3.06 -4.53 7.82
N MET A 65 3.99 -4.47 6.86
CA MET A 65 5.41 -4.58 7.16
C MET A 65 5.89 -3.38 7.96
N GLU A 66 5.58 -2.15 7.55
CA GLU A 66 5.99 -0.92 8.24
C GLU A 66 5.47 -0.91 9.69
N ALA A 67 4.21 -1.27 9.92
CA ALA A 67 3.63 -1.33 11.26
C ALA A 67 4.40 -2.28 12.22
N ARG A 68 5.07 -3.31 11.69
CA ARG A 68 5.87 -4.27 12.49
C ARG A 68 7.38 -4.08 12.39
N LEU A 69 7.88 -3.38 11.38
CA LEU A 69 9.33 -3.17 11.16
C LEU A 69 9.91 -2.03 12.02
N ASN A 70 9.04 -1.23 12.64
CA ASN A 70 9.40 -0.04 13.41
C ASN A 70 10.36 -0.31 14.60
N ASP A 71 10.45 -1.55 15.11
CA ASP A 71 11.16 -1.80 16.37
C ASP A 71 12.60 -2.29 16.22
N GLN A 72 13.03 -2.84 15.07
CA GLN A 72 14.37 -3.48 14.96
C GLN A 72 15.08 -3.30 13.61
N GLY A 73 14.47 -2.63 12.62
CA GLY A 73 15.08 -2.41 11.29
C GLY A 73 15.46 -3.69 10.53
N LYS A 74 15.07 -4.86 11.05
CA LYS A 74 15.36 -6.18 10.48
C LYS A 74 14.06 -6.81 10.05
N ILE A 75 14.02 -7.24 8.79
CA ILE A 75 12.88 -7.94 8.21
C ILE A 75 12.67 -9.26 8.96
N ASN A 76 11.50 -9.42 9.58
CA ASN A 76 11.08 -10.71 10.10
C ASN A 76 10.54 -11.56 8.94
N TRP A 77 11.34 -12.49 8.45
CA TRP A 77 10.98 -13.35 7.31
C TRP A 77 9.84 -14.31 7.63
N GLU A 78 9.73 -14.78 8.87
CA GLU A 78 8.63 -15.64 9.33
C GLU A 78 7.29 -14.89 9.24
N PHE A 79 7.27 -13.62 9.67
CA PHE A 79 6.09 -12.77 9.52
C PHE A 79 5.72 -12.52 8.05
N MET A 80 6.70 -12.32 7.17
CA MET A 80 6.43 -12.15 5.73
C MET A 80 5.81 -13.39 5.11
N GLU A 81 6.26 -14.58 5.51
CA GLU A 81 5.71 -15.85 5.05
C GLU A 81 4.27 -16.05 5.56
N GLU A 82 4.02 -15.81 6.84
CA GLU A 82 2.66 -15.84 7.42
C GLU A 82 1.73 -14.86 6.71
N LEU A 83 2.23 -13.65 6.41
CA LEU A 83 1.49 -12.63 5.70
C LEU A 83 1.08 -13.12 4.31
N LEU A 84 2.01 -13.70 3.56
CA LEU A 84 1.73 -14.26 2.24
C LEU A 84 0.68 -15.38 2.33
N PHE A 85 0.83 -16.31 3.28
CA PHE A 85 -0.14 -17.39 3.46
C PHE A 85 -1.53 -16.87 3.79
N CYS A 86 -1.64 -15.85 4.63
CA CYS A 86 -2.91 -15.21 4.95
C CYS A 86 -3.62 -14.70 3.69
N TYR A 87 -2.92 -13.95 2.84
CA TYR A 87 -3.49 -13.47 1.58
C TYR A 87 -3.90 -14.61 0.65
N LEU A 88 -3.07 -15.64 0.49
CA LEU A 88 -3.40 -16.77 -0.39
C LEU A 88 -4.61 -17.57 0.12
N ASN A 89 -4.75 -17.74 1.43
CA ASN A 89 -5.85 -18.50 2.02
C ASN A 89 -7.17 -17.72 2.03
N LEU A 90 -7.12 -16.40 2.21
CA LEU A 90 -8.31 -15.53 2.25
C LEU A 90 -8.85 -15.18 0.85
N ASN A 91 -8.05 -15.35 -0.21
CA ASN A 91 -8.41 -14.92 -1.56
C ASN A 91 -8.56 -16.09 -2.54
N ASP A 92 -9.46 -15.90 -3.51
CA ASP A 92 -9.63 -16.82 -4.63
C ASP A 92 -8.33 -17.00 -5.43
N LYS A 93 -8.16 -18.19 -6.02
CA LYS A 93 -7.01 -18.54 -6.88
C LYS A 93 -6.75 -17.54 -8.02
N LYS A 94 -7.79 -16.82 -8.47
CA LYS A 94 -7.67 -15.78 -9.52
C LYS A 94 -6.83 -14.58 -9.06
N SER A 95 -6.82 -14.29 -7.76
CA SER A 95 -6.08 -13.18 -7.16
C SER A 95 -4.63 -13.53 -6.85
N HIS A 96 -4.30 -14.83 -6.72
CA HIS A 96 -2.97 -15.30 -6.31
C HIS A 96 -1.83 -14.77 -7.18
N LYS A 97 -2.05 -14.62 -8.50
CA LYS A 97 -1.04 -14.04 -9.39
C LYS A 97 -0.66 -12.60 -9.01
N TYR A 98 -1.62 -11.80 -8.54
CA TYR A 98 -1.39 -10.41 -8.13
C TYR A 98 -0.69 -10.37 -6.77
N ILE A 99 -1.13 -11.22 -5.84
CA ILE A 99 -0.54 -11.37 -4.50
C ILE A 99 0.95 -11.76 -4.62
N LEU A 100 1.25 -12.80 -5.41
CA LEU A 100 2.63 -13.28 -5.60
C LEU A 100 3.50 -12.23 -6.29
N SER A 101 2.97 -11.53 -7.30
CA SER A 101 3.73 -10.46 -7.97
C SER A 101 4.07 -9.34 -6.99
N ALA A 102 3.10 -8.86 -6.22
CA ALA A 102 3.31 -7.85 -5.19
C ALA A 102 4.33 -8.30 -4.14
N PHE A 103 4.26 -9.55 -3.69
CA PHE A 103 5.18 -10.11 -2.71
C PHE A 103 6.63 -10.17 -3.21
N VAL A 104 6.84 -10.61 -4.46
CA VAL A 104 8.18 -10.64 -5.07
C VAL A 104 8.78 -9.24 -5.15
N ASP A 105 7.99 -8.24 -5.57
CA ASP A 105 8.46 -6.86 -5.64
C ASP A 105 8.85 -6.32 -4.27
N GLN A 106 8.11 -6.68 -3.21
CA GLN A 106 8.49 -6.31 -1.85
C GLN A 106 9.84 -6.91 -1.43
N ILE A 107 10.13 -8.18 -1.76
CA ILE A 107 11.43 -8.79 -1.48
C ILE A 107 12.57 -8.04 -2.20
N VAL A 108 12.33 -7.64 -3.45
CA VAL A 108 13.32 -6.88 -4.25
C VAL A 108 13.64 -5.56 -3.56
N VAL A 109 12.61 -4.79 -3.18
CA VAL A 109 12.77 -3.50 -2.47
C VAL A 109 13.53 -3.69 -1.15
N LEU A 110 13.15 -4.70 -0.37
CA LEU A 110 13.81 -5.02 0.90
C LEU A 110 15.29 -5.37 0.72
N ARG A 111 15.63 -6.13 -0.33
CA ARG A 111 17.00 -6.48 -0.67
C ARG A 111 17.82 -5.26 -1.08
N GLU A 112 17.23 -4.36 -1.88
CA GLU A 112 17.88 -3.11 -2.27
C GLU A 112 18.17 -2.22 -1.07
N ASN A 113 17.23 -2.11 -0.13
CA ASN A 113 17.38 -1.31 1.09
C ASN A 113 18.47 -1.86 2.01
N SER A 114 18.61 -3.19 2.10
CA SER A 114 19.69 -3.84 2.87
C SER A 114 21.09 -3.60 2.29
N GLY A 115 21.20 -3.45 0.96
CA GLY A 115 22.48 -3.22 0.27
C GLY A 115 22.99 -1.78 0.30
N ARG A 116 22.15 -0.80 0.67
CA ARG A 116 22.52 0.62 0.71
C ARG A 116 23.15 0.97 2.05
N ILE A 117 24.34 0.43 2.34
CA ILE A 117 25.21 1.06 3.35
C ILE A 117 25.59 2.43 2.77
N PRO A 118 25.27 3.57 3.41
CA PRO A 118 25.77 4.86 2.95
C PRO A 118 27.29 4.75 3.00
N ALA A 119 27.95 4.83 1.85
CA ALA A 119 29.39 4.93 1.81
C ALA A 119 29.75 6.15 2.64
N ILE A 120 30.25 5.90 3.87
CA ILE A 120 30.86 6.92 4.72
C ILE A 120 31.86 7.62 3.82
N SER A 121 31.53 8.85 3.46
CA SER A 121 32.42 9.75 2.74
C SER A 121 33.64 9.90 3.64
N ARG A 122 34.67 9.09 3.37
CA ARG A 122 35.99 9.20 3.99
C ARG A 122 36.57 10.51 3.49
N ASN A 123 36.19 11.61 4.11
CA ASN A 123 37.03 12.80 4.12
C ASN A 123 38.28 12.44 4.94
N VAL A 124 39.25 11.84 4.26
CA VAL A 124 40.61 11.65 4.74
C VAL A 124 41.15 13.06 5.01
N ARG A 125 41.21 13.47 6.27
CA ARG A 125 42.03 14.62 6.66
C ARG A 125 43.49 14.22 6.46
N PRO A 126 44.28 14.92 5.63
CA PRO A 126 45.71 14.66 5.57
C PRO A 126 46.33 15.10 6.89
N LEU A 127 46.87 14.14 7.64
CA LEU A 127 47.74 14.39 8.77
C LEU A 127 49.11 14.82 8.20
N GLY A 128 49.24 16.12 7.90
CA GLY A 128 50.50 16.74 7.52
C GLY A 128 51.19 17.28 8.77
N GLY A 129 52.35 16.71 9.11
CA GLY A 129 53.12 17.03 10.29
C GLY A 129 53.94 18.32 10.20
N GLU A 130 54.40 18.70 11.40
CA GLU A 130 55.63 19.44 11.73
C GLU A 130 55.77 20.89 11.26
N LEU A 131 55.93 21.82 12.22
CA LEU A 131 57.10 22.72 12.28
C LEU A 131 57.22 23.31 13.70
N ASN A 132 58.21 22.79 14.40
CA ASN A 132 58.89 23.37 15.55
C ASN A 132 59.36 24.81 15.24
N GLN A 133 59.18 25.76 16.18
CA GLN A 133 60.17 26.78 16.57
C GLN A 133 59.60 27.85 17.54
N ARG A 134 60.25 27.95 18.72
CA ARG A 134 60.70 29.18 19.45
C ARG A 134 59.62 30.20 19.90
N ASN A 135 59.63 30.83 21.07
CA ASN A 135 60.55 30.96 22.20
C ASN A 135 59.74 31.60 23.36
N THR A 136 60.29 31.48 24.58
CA THR A 136 60.08 32.30 25.81
C THR A 136 59.07 33.45 25.79
#